data_AF-A0A6I1NTL1-F1
#
_entry.id   AF-A0A6I1NTL1-F1
#
_cell.length_a   1.000
_cell.length_b   1.000
_cell.length_c   1.000
_cell.angle_alpha   90.00
_cell.angle_beta   90.00
_cell.angle_gamma   90.00
#
_symmetry.space_group_name_H-M   'P 1'
#
loop_
_entity.id
_entity.type
_entity.pdbx_description
1 polymer ?
#
loop_
_entity_poly.entity_id
_entity_poly.type
_entity_poly.pdbx_seq_one_letter_code
_entity_poly.pdbx_strand_id
1 'polypeptide(L)'
;LNTVFNVFEDFKYHRELATADGLNVVLEFSAKVGAKELKGIDMIRFDESGKIVEFEVMVRPLSGLQALGEEVGWRLGVYLNKAKPV
;
A
#
# COMPACT_ATOMS: atom_id res chain seq x y z
N LEU A 1 5.15 -9.22 2.25
CA LEU A 1 4.38 -7.96 2.38
C LEU A 1 4.89 -6.99 3.47
N ASN A 2 5.70 -7.40 4.46
CA ASN A 2 6.14 -6.49 5.55
C ASN A 2 6.98 -5.27 5.12
N THR A 3 7.55 -5.29 3.92
CA THR A 3 8.45 -4.23 3.45
C THR A 3 7.75 -2.87 3.24
N VAL A 4 6.51 -2.89 2.74
CA VAL A 4 5.74 -1.68 2.41
C VAL A 4 5.02 -1.12 3.64
N PHE A 5 4.46 -1.96 4.51
CA PHE A 5 3.77 -1.49 5.71
C PHE A 5 4.67 -0.70 6.67
N ASN A 6 5.96 -1.04 6.73
CA ASN A 6 6.91 -0.31 7.57
C ASN A 6 7.31 1.06 6.99
N VAL A 7 6.86 1.42 5.78
CA VAL A 7 7.15 2.73 5.15
C VAL A 7 6.20 3.80 5.66
N PHE A 8 4.95 3.39 5.90
CA PHE A 8 3.91 4.29 6.37
C PHE A 8 4.03 4.50 7.87
N GLU A 9 4.21 5.75 8.25
CA GLU A 9 4.06 6.24 9.61
C GLU A 9 2.62 6.70 9.83
N ASP A 10 2.11 6.64 11.06
CA ASP A 10 0.76 7.07 11.43
C ASP A 10 -0.37 6.50 10.52
N PHE A 11 -0.19 5.27 10.01
CA PHE A 11 -1.14 4.64 9.10
C PHE A 11 -2.49 4.43 9.79
N LYS A 12 -3.58 4.88 9.15
CA LYS A 12 -4.94 4.72 9.66
C LYS A 12 -5.95 4.58 8.53
N TYR A 13 -6.82 3.57 8.63
CA TYR A 13 -8.02 3.45 7.79
C TYR A 13 -9.13 4.40 8.25
N HIS A 14 -9.94 4.86 7.28
CA HIS A 14 -11.04 5.80 7.48
C HIS A 14 -12.36 5.25 6.93
N ARG A 15 -12.54 5.28 5.61
CA ARG A 15 -13.77 4.84 4.94
C ARG A 15 -13.54 3.49 4.29
N GLU A 16 -14.58 2.67 4.33
CA GLU A 16 -14.60 1.36 3.69
C GLU A 16 -15.84 1.32 2.79
N LEU A 17 -15.64 0.92 1.53
CA LEU A 17 -16.71 0.79 0.55
C LEU A 17 -16.63 -0.61 -0.03
N ALA A 18 -17.73 -1.36 0.04
CA ALA A 18 -17.81 -2.70 -0.54
C ALA A 18 -18.88 -2.74 -1.64
N THR A 19 -18.64 -3.54 -2.67
CA THR A 19 -19.69 -3.89 -3.64
C THR A 19 -20.73 -4.81 -2.99
N ALA A 20 -21.94 -4.82 -3.55
CA ALA A 20 -23.05 -5.60 -2.99
C ALA A 20 -22.81 -7.11 -2.99
N ASP A 21 -21.99 -7.61 -3.91
CA ASP A 21 -21.56 -9.01 -3.98
C ASP A 21 -20.47 -9.38 -2.95
N GLY A 22 -19.91 -8.39 -2.24
CA GLY A 22 -18.85 -8.59 -1.26
C GLY A 22 -17.49 -8.95 -1.85
N LEU A 23 -17.34 -8.93 -3.18
CA LEU A 23 -16.10 -9.37 -3.86
C LEU A 23 -15.11 -8.24 -4.11
N ASN A 24 -15.50 -6.98 -3.91
CA ASN A 24 -14.63 -5.82 -4.07
C ASN A 24 -14.75 -4.91 -2.86
N VAL A 25 -13.60 -4.42 -2.37
CA VAL A 25 -13.54 -3.45 -1.29
C VAL A 25 -12.55 -2.34 -1.63
N VAL A 26 -12.89 -1.12 -1.24
CA VAL A 26 -12.02 0.05 -1.25
C VAL A 26 -11.83 0.51 0.18
N LEU A 27 -10.58 0.51 0.65
CA LEU A 27 -10.19 0.93 1.98
C LEU A 27 -9.42 2.25 1.90
N GLU A 28 -10.05 3.37 2.29
CA GLU A 28 -9.36 4.66 2.37
C GLU A 28 -8.45 4.70 3.59
N PHE A 29 -7.20 5.13 3.39
CA PHE A 29 -6.25 5.37 4.46
C PHE A 29 -5.61 6.77 4.41
N SER A 30 -5.05 7.17 5.54
CA SER A 30 -4.04 8.22 5.64
C SER A 30 -2.75 7.65 6.21
N ALA A 31 -1.62 8.24 5.83
CA ALA A 31 -0.32 7.93 6.40
C ALA A 31 0.64 9.10 6.22
N LYS A 32 1.86 8.94 6.74
CA LYS A 32 3.00 9.80 6.48
C LYS A 32 4.16 8.99 5.95
N VAL A 33 5.01 9.64 5.15
CA VAL A 33 6.33 9.15 4.75
C VAL A 33 7.32 10.27 5.04
N GLY A 34 8.06 10.14 6.15
CA GLY A 34 8.85 11.23 6.71
C GLY A 34 7.97 12.46 6.98
N ALA A 35 8.33 13.62 6.41
CA ALA A 35 7.58 14.87 6.60
C ALA A 35 6.38 15.05 5.64
N LYS A 36 6.07 14.06 4.80
CA LYS A 36 5.00 14.17 3.80
C LYS A 36 3.77 13.40 4.26
N GLU A 37 2.64 14.10 4.41
CA GLU A 37 1.34 13.45 4.61
C GLU A 37 0.77 12.99 3.28
N LEU A 38 0.06 11.85 3.32
CA LEU A 38 -0.62 11.29 2.17
C LEU A 38 -1.95 10.65 2.55
N LYS A 39 -2.81 10.53 1.54
CA LYS A 39 -4.01 9.71 1.56
C LYS A 39 -3.97 8.74 0.40
N GLY A 40 -4.54 7.57 0.60
CA GLY A 40 -4.66 6.59 -0.45
C GLY A 40 -5.86 5.69 -0.29
N ILE A 41 -5.99 4.78 -1.23
CA ILE A 41 -6.91 3.66 -1.17
C ILE A 41 -6.15 2.37 -1.45
N ASP A 42 -6.54 1.31 -0.75
CA ASP A 42 -6.33 -0.06 -1.20
C ASP A 42 -7.63 -0.54 -1.84
N MET A 43 -7.58 -0.89 -3.12
CA MET A 43 -8.70 -1.49 -3.85
C MET A 43 -8.41 -2.97 -4.06
N ILE A 44 -9.22 -3.82 -3.42
CA ILE A 44 -8.97 -5.25 -3.32
C ILE A 44 -10.13 -6.00 -3.94
N ARG A 45 -9.84 -6.93 -4.84
CA ARG A 45 -10.81 -7.86 -5.40
C ARG A 45 -10.52 -9.27 -4.93
N PHE A 46 -11.58 -9.98 -4.55
CA PHE A 46 -11.56 -11.36 -4.10
C PHE A 46 -12.21 -12.28 -5.14
N ASP A 47 -11.77 -13.54 -5.18
CA ASP A 47 -12.56 -14.61 -5.79
C ASP A 47 -13.64 -15.14 -4.83
N GLU A 48 -14.47 -16.05 -5.31
CA GLU A 48 -15.55 -16.68 -4.53
C GLU A 48 -15.03 -17.52 -3.35
N SER A 49 -13.74 -17.88 -3.34
CA SER A 49 -13.08 -18.58 -2.24
C SER A 49 -12.45 -17.63 -1.20
N GLY A 50 -12.66 -16.31 -1.37
CA GLY A 50 -12.13 -15.28 -0.50
C GLY A 50 -10.62 -15.03 -0.66
N LYS A 51 -10.01 -15.45 -1.78
CA LYS A 51 -8.60 -15.16 -2.08
C LYS A 51 -8.49 -13.83 -2.81
N ILE A 52 -7.49 -13.04 -2.45
CA ILE A 52 -7.17 -11.80 -3.17
C ILE A 52 -6.68 -12.18 -4.57
N VAL A 53 -7.39 -11.70 -5.59
CA VAL A 53 -7.03 -11.87 -7.00
C VAL A 53 -6.51 -10.57 -7.62
N GLU A 54 -6.75 -9.44 -6.96
CA GLU A 54 -6.25 -8.12 -7.37
C GLU A 54 -6.05 -7.22 -6.15
N PHE A 55 -4.95 -6.47 -6.15
CA PHE A 55 -4.63 -5.50 -5.11
C PHE A 55 -4.03 -4.27 -5.78
N GLU A 56 -4.82 -3.20 -5.87
CA GLU A 56 -4.41 -1.93 -6.46
C GLU A 56 -4.29 -0.85 -5.38
N VAL A 57 -3.24 -0.04 -5.47
CA VAL A 57 -2.96 1.05 -4.53
C VAL A 57 -2.89 2.36 -5.29
N MET A 58 -3.67 3.34 -4.83
CA MET A 58 -3.58 4.72 -5.33
C MET A 58 -3.27 5.67 -4.19
N VAL A 59 -2.41 6.65 -4.44
CA VAL A 59 -1.94 7.60 -3.41
C VAL A 59 -1.96 9.03 -3.95
N ARG A 60 -2.30 9.96 -3.07
CA ARG A 60 -2.22 11.42 -3.28
C ARG A 60 -1.66 12.12 -2.03
N PRO A 61 -1.10 13.33 -2.16
CA PRO A 61 -0.76 14.02 -3.42
C PRO A 61 0.49 13.41 -4.10
N LEU A 62 0.84 13.89 -5.30
CA LEU A 62 2.00 13.41 -6.06
C LEU A 62 3.30 13.42 -5.24
N SER A 63 3.50 14.44 -4.40
CA SER A 63 4.67 14.52 -3.52
C SER A 63 4.73 13.39 -2.48
N GLY A 64 3.58 12.92 -1.99
CA GLY A 64 3.49 11.74 -1.12
C GLY A 64 3.74 10.45 -1.89
N LEU A 65 3.25 10.36 -3.13
CA LEU A 65 3.52 9.23 -4.02
C LEU A 65 5.01 9.11 -4.37
N GLN A 66 5.68 10.24 -4.65
CA GLN A 66 7.13 10.27 -4.91
C GLN A 66 7.93 9.78 -3.69
N ALA A 67 7.64 10.32 -2.50
CA ALA A 67 8.30 9.90 -1.26
C ALA A 67 8.09 8.41 -0.98
N LEU A 68 6.88 7.89 -1.20
CA LEU A 68 6.59 6.46 -1.07
C LEU A 68 7.42 5.61 -2.04
N GLY A 69 7.49 6.02 -3.32
CA GLY A 69 8.26 5.31 -4.35
C GLY A 69 9.76 5.24 -4.04
N GLU A 70 10.33 6.33 -3.55
CA GLU A 70 11.75 6.40 -3.14
C GLU A 70 12.05 5.41 -2.00
N GLU A 71 11.25 5.41 -0.94
CA GLU A 71 11.47 4.57 0.23
C GLU A 71 11.26 3.07 -0.08
N VAL A 72 10.23 2.74 -0.87
CA VAL A 72 10.00 1.36 -1.32
C VAL A 72 11.17 0.88 -2.19
N GLY A 73 11.64 1.71 -3.13
CA GLY A 73 12.79 1.41 -3.98
C GLY A 73 14.05 1.14 -3.18
N TRP A 74 14.34 2.00 -2.19
CA TRP A 74 15.49 1.84 -1.29
C TRP A 74 15.42 0.51 -0.53
N ARG A 75 14.29 0.21 0.11
CA ARG A 75 14.12 -1.02 0.90
C ARG A 75 14.24 -2.26 0.06
N LEU A 76 13.58 -2.29 -1.10
CA LEU A 76 13.69 -3.41 -2.04
C LEU A 76 15.15 -3.62 -2.46
N GLY A 77 15.90 -2.55 -2.74
CA GLY A 77 17.33 -2.61 -3.01
C GLY A 77 18.14 -3.27 -1.89
N VAL A 78 17.86 -2.91 -0.63
CA VAL A 78 18.50 -3.54 0.54
C VAL A 78 18.17 -5.02 0.65
N TYR A 79 16.90 -5.40 0.46
CA TYR A 79 16.48 -6.81 0.50
C TYR A 79 17.14 -7.62 -0.62
N LEU A 80 17.16 -7.10 -1.85
CA LEU A 80 17.76 -7.77 -3.00
C LEU A 80 19.28 -7.94 -2.84
N ASN A 81 19.98 -6.95 -2.29
CA ASN A 81 21.41 -7.06 -2.02
C ASN A 81 21.73 -8.11 -0.95
N LYS A 82 20.85 -8.31 0.05
CA LYS A 82 20.99 -9.39 1.04
C LYS A 82 20.65 -10.77 0.48
N ALA A 83 19.83 -10.83 -0.57
CA ALA A 83 19.39 -12.08 -1.20
C ALA A 83 20.29 -12.56 -2.34
N LYS A 84 21.28 -11.75 -2.79
CA LYS A 84 22.29 -12.20 -3.75
C LYS A 84 23.16 -13.29 -3.09
N PRO A 85 23.27 -14.49 -3.67
CA PRO A 85 24.26 -15.45 -3.21
C PRO A 85 25.64 -14.88 -3.52
N VAL A 86 26.56 -15.02 -2.56
CA VAL A 86 28.00 -14.75 -2.71
C VAL A 86 28.57 -15.60 -3.83
#